data_AF-A0A2V3A765-F1
#
_entry.id   AF-A0A2V3A765-F1
#
_cell.length_a   1.000
_cell.length_b   1.000
_cell.length_c   1.000
_cell.angle_alpha   90.00
_cell.angle_beta   90.00
_cell.angle_gamma   90.00
#
_symmetry.space_group_name_H-M   'P 1'
#
loop_
_entity.id
_entity.type
_entity.pdbx_description
1 polymer ?
#
loop_
_entity_poly.entity_id
_entity_poly.type
_entity_poly.pdbx_seq_one_letter_code
_entity_poly.pdbx_strand_id
1 'polypeptide(L)'
;MRKFKQVFTAGIISLAVIFSGGAVQADHSGDREVAVVEKGDTLYALAKKYHTSIARISELNHLEGTTIYPGQRLILSEDEEAYHKIMAGSFSKKENAANRVNFLLKKDIPAAMSTVVFNGKTHYRVQAGAFKNQKNAEKQLKAVKKAGIKDAYILAEEPLHLFGLALGDAYDDIESRLGEPKMTETSLNIKSLYYQSDGAGVKVTMNMKDGTIGSLAVYPEYLSERMFPAMPFTKSQVIKEYGQANKSEAITCYESAICEELTYQLDNHELKVRIDRDGSTVQFMELTNLIYR
;
A
#
# COMPACT_ATOMS: atom_id res chain seq x y z
N MET A 1 47.81 -0.85 -10.51
CA MET A 1 46.71 -1.75 -10.93
C MET A 1 45.52 -1.56 -10.00
N ARG A 2 44.46 -0.92 -10.50
CA ARG A 2 43.19 -0.66 -9.80
C ARG A 2 42.43 -1.99 -9.63
N LYS A 3 42.00 -2.31 -8.41
CA LYS A 3 40.90 -3.27 -8.21
C LYS A 3 39.64 -2.50 -7.84
N PHE A 4 38.86 -2.15 -8.86
CA PHE A 4 37.48 -1.70 -8.71
C PHE A 4 36.68 -2.90 -8.18
N LYS A 5 36.23 -2.85 -6.93
CA LYS A 5 35.14 -3.72 -6.47
C LYS A 5 33.84 -3.10 -6.97
N GLN A 6 33.17 -3.82 -7.85
CA GLN A 6 31.86 -3.46 -8.40
C GLN A 6 30.87 -3.28 -7.25
N VAL A 7 30.31 -2.08 -7.13
CA VAL A 7 29.16 -1.80 -6.27
C VAL A 7 27.95 -2.21 -7.07
N PHE A 8 27.26 -3.28 -6.66
CA PHE A 8 25.95 -3.63 -7.19
C PHE A 8 25.01 -2.43 -6.98
N THR A 9 24.54 -1.84 -8.08
CA THR A 9 23.36 -0.98 -8.11
C THR A 9 22.16 -1.88 -7.84
N ALA A 10 21.82 -2.04 -6.56
CA ALA A 10 20.56 -2.62 -6.16
C ALA A 10 19.44 -1.66 -6.54
N GLY A 11 18.46 -2.17 -7.29
CA GLY A 11 17.15 -1.55 -7.45
C GLY A 11 16.48 -1.35 -6.10
N ILE A 12 15.28 -0.77 -6.10
CA ILE A 12 14.47 -0.57 -4.91
C ILE A 12 14.19 -1.95 -4.32
N ILE A 13 15.03 -2.40 -3.38
CA ILE A 13 14.75 -3.60 -2.62
C ILE A 13 13.90 -3.13 -1.44
N SER A 14 12.59 -3.39 -1.52
CA SER A 14 11.72 -3.49 -0.35
C SER A 14 12.21 -4.67 0.48
N LEU A 15 13.36 -4.52 1.13
CA LEU A 15 13.99 -5.59 1.91
C LEU A 15 13.28 -5.60 3.27
N ALA A 16 12.16 -6.33 3.34
CA ALA A 16 11.63 -6.80 4.60
C ALA A 16 12.64 -7.79 5.21
N VAL A 17 13.70 -7.28 5.83
CA VAL A 17 14.58 -8.10 6.66
C VAL A 17 13.85 -8.36 7.96
N ILE A 18 13.17 -9.50 8.04
CA ILE A 18 12.63 -10.03 9.29
C ILE A 18 13.84 -10.46 10.14
N PHE A 19 14.32 -9.57 11.02
CA PHE A 19 15.39 -9.87 11.96
C PHE A 19 14.85 -10.70 13.13
N SER A 20 14.96 -12.03 13.05
CA SER A 20 14.78 -12.95 14.16
C SER A 20 16.09 -13.07 14.97
N GLY A 21 16.35 -12.09 15.84
CA GLY A 21 17.55 -12.06 16.70
C GLY A 21 17.21 -11.88 18.17
N GLY A 22 17.18 -12.98 18.93
CA GLY A 22 17.11 -13.01 20.39
C GLY A 22 15.79 -13.53 20.95
N ALA A 23 15.83 -14.70 21.60
CA ALA A 23 14.70 -15.33 22.27
C ALA A 23 14.15 -14.42 23.39
N VAL A 24 13.10 -13.66 23.05
CA VAL A 24 12.11 -13.18 24.02
C VAL A 24 10.86 -13.98 23.66
N GLN A 25 10.38 -14.77 24.62
CA GLN A 25 9.11 -15.49 24.50
C GLN A 25 8.06 -14.55 23.93
N ALA A 26 7.61 -14.86 22.72
CA ALA A 26 6.59 -14.13 22.01
C ALA A 26 5.26 -14.46 22.67
N ASP A 27 4.70 -13.49 23.37
CA ASP A 27 3.28 -13.50 23.68
C ASP A 27 2.55 -12.83 22.51
N HIS A 28 1.50 -13.49 22.02
CA HIS A 28 0.57 -13.05 20.97
C HIS A 28 0.09 -11.60 21.26
N SER A 29 -0.16 -10.68 20.33
CA SER A 29 -0.70 -10.74 18.97
C SER A 29 -0.27 -9.46 18.23
N GLY A 30 0.16 -9.57 16.97
CA GLY A 30 -0.35 -8.60 15.98
C GLY A 30 -1.82 -8.98 15.80
N ASP A 31 -2.73 -8.02 15.78
CA ASP A 31 -4.17 -8.27 15.82
C ASP A 31 -4.58 -9.05 14.57
N ARG A 32 -4.46 -10.37 14.66
CA ARG A 32 -4.95 -11.31 13.66
C ARG A 32 -6.40 -11.50 14.00
N GLU A 33 -7.27 -11.04 13.12
CA GLU A 33 -8.67 -11.38 13.28
C GLU A 33 -8.83 -12.87 12.97
N VAL A 34 -9.29 -13.64 13.95
CA VAL A 34 -9.44 -15.09 13.84
C VAL A 34 -10.90 -15.47 14.04
N ALA A 35 -11.45 -16.22 13.09
CA ALA A 35 -12.75 -16.87 13.24
C ALA A 35 -12.60 -18.35 13.55
N VAL A 36 -13.47 -18.86 14.41
CA VAL A 36 -13.69 -20.30 14.56
C VAL A 36 -14.86 -20.65 13.64
N VAL A 37 -14.61 -21.51 12.65
CA VAL A 37 -15.61 -21.92 11.66
C VAL A 37 -16.77 -22.61 12.37
N GLU A 38 -18.00 -22.17 12.10
CA GLU A 38 -19.22 -22.78 12.60
C GLU A 38 -19.87 -23.67 11.53
N LYS A 39 -20.85 -24.48 11.94
CA LYS A 39 -21.59 -25.33 11.01
C LYS A 39 -22.41 -24.45 10.05
N GLY A 40 -22.08 -24.52 8.77
CA GLY A 40 -22.74 -23.74 7.71
C GLY A 40 -21.91 -22.57 7.21
N ASP A 41 -20.77 -22.27 7.85
CA ASP A 41 -19.83 -21.29 7.33
C ASP A 41 -19.21 -21.73 6.00
N THR A 42 -18.93 -20.75 5.16
CA THR A 42 -18.16 -20.90 3.92
C THR A 42 -17.07 -19.84 3.90
N LEU A 43 -15.97 -20.08 3.17
CA LEU A 43 -14.95 -19.04 2.99
C LEU A 43 -15.54 -17.75 2.41
N TYR A 44 -16.55 -17.86 1.54
CA TYR A 44 -17.24 -16.70 0.98
C TYR A 44 -17.99 -15.91 2.06
N ALA A 45 -18.79 -16.58 2.90
CA ALA A 45 -19.54 -15.92 3.96
C ALA A 45 -18.62 -15.28 5.01
N LEU A 46 -17.50 -15.94 5.33
CA LEU A 46 -16.48 -15.40 6.24
C LEU A 46 -15.75 -14.21 5.60
N ALA A 47 -15.29 -14.35 4.35
CA ALA A 47 -14.66 -13.26 3.59
C ALA A 47 -15.54 -12.00 3.61
N LYS A 48 -16.81 -12.15 3.26
CA LYS A 48 -17.79 -11.07 3.27
C LYS A 48 -18.04 -10.48 4.65
N LYS A 49 -18.19 -11.33 5.68
CA LYS A 49 -18.45 -10.88 7.06
C LYS A 49 -17.30 -10.07 7.65
N TYR A 50 -16.07 -10.43 7.27
CA TYR A 50 -14.85 -9.88 7.84
C TYR A 50 -14.10 -8.96 6.88
N HIS A 51 -14.74 -8.49 5.81
CA HIS A 51 -14.17 -7.53 4.85
C HIS A 51 -12.77 -7.94 4.37
N THR A 52 -12.66 -9.21 3.96
CA THR A 52 -11.43 -9.84 3.45
C THR A 52 -11.79 -10.71 2.26
N SER A 53 -10.81 -11.32 1.59
CA SER A 53 -11.05 -12.17 0.42
C SER A 53 -10.86 -13.66 0.72
N ILE A 54 -11.53 -14.52 -0.04
CA ILE A 54 -11.31 -15.98 0.03
C ILE A 54 -9.84 -16.30 -0.20
N ALA A 55 -9.22 -15.60 -1.15
CA ALA A 55 -7.79 -15.61 -1.42
C ALA A 55 -6.96 -15.36 -0.18
N ARG A 56 -7.24 -14.23 0.48
CA ARG A 56 -6.51 -13.77 1.65
C ARG A 56 -6.66 -14.77 2.79
N ILE A 57 -7.88 -15.23 3.08
CA ILE A 57 -8.11 -16.29 4.07
C ILE A 57 -7.35 -17.57 3.68
N SER A 58 -7.38 -17.96 2.40
CA SER A 58 -6.70 -19.17 1.94
C SER A 58 -5.18 -19.05 2.06
N GLU A 59 -4.61 -17.92 1.69
CA GLU A 59 -3.18 -17.63 1.79
C GLU A 59 -2.74 -17.62 3.25
N LEU A 60 -3.43 -16.86 4.11
CA LEU A 60 -3.11 -16.72 5.54
C LEU A 60 -3.18 -18.04 6.30
N ASN A 61 -4.00 -18.98 5.83
CA ASN A 61 -4.18 -20.29 6.46
C ASN A 61 -3.58 -21.44 5.65
N HIS A 62 -2.84 -21.15 4.58
CA HIS A 62 -2.26 -22.14 3.67
C HIS A 62 -3.27 -23.20 3.18
N LEU A 63 -4.48 -22.77 2.82
CA LEU A 63 -5.52 -23.64 2.27
C LEU A 63 -5.24 -23.93 0.79
N GLU A 64 -5.28 -25.21 0.41
CA GLU A 64 -5.14 -25.66 -0.99
C GLU A 64 -6.45 -25.61 -1.79
N GLY A 65 -7.54 -25.15 -1.17
CA GLY A 65 -8.87 -25.05 -1.78
C GLY A 65 -9.87 -24.35 -0.85
N THR A 66 -11.16 -24.42 -1.18
CA THR A 66 -12.20 -23.66 -0.47
C THR A 66 -12.91 -24.41 0.67
N THR A 67 -12.48 -25.65 0.95
CA THR A 67 -13.11 -26.50 1.98
C THR A 67 -12.63 -26.11 3.38
N ILE A 68 -13.58 -25.87 4.28
CA ILE A 68 -13.34 -25.55 5.69
C ILE A 68 -14.24 -26.42 6.59
N TYR A 69 -13.80 -26.67 7.82
CA TYR A 69 -14.49 -27.59 8.74
C TYR A 69 -14.94 -26.87 10.01
N PRO A 70 -16.13 -27.19 10.56
CA PRO A 70 -16.54 -26.66 11.86
C PRO A 70 -15.49 -26.92 12.95
N GLY A 71 -15.19 -25.89 13.75
CA GLY A 71 -14.12 -25.88 14.75
C GLY A 71 -12.74 -25.47 14.23
N GLN A 72 -12.55 -25.34 12.92
CA GLN A 72 -11.30 -24.84 12.33
C GLN A 72 -11.09 -23.37 12.69
N ARG A 73 -9.86 -23.01 13.08
CA ARG A 73 -9.48 -21.61 13.30
C ARG A 73 -8.92 -21.05 12.00
N LEU A 74 -9.53 -19.99 11.48
CA LEU A 74 -9.07 -19.29 10.28
C LEU A 74 -8.60 -17.89 10.65
N ILE A 75 -7.39 -17.55 10.23
CA ILE A 75 -6.87 -16.18 10.19
C ILE A 75 -7.57 -15.46 9.03
N LEU A 76 -8.33 -14.43 9.32
CA LEU A 76 -9.19 -13.74 8.35
C LEU A 76 -8.52 -12.50 7.77
N SER A 77 -7.85 -11.77 8.64
CA SER A 77 -6.98 -10.68 8.28
C SER A 77 -5.68 -10.85 9.06
N GLU A 78 -4.60 -10.67 8.35
CA GLU A 78 -3.36 -10.16 8.90
C GLU A 78 -3.20 -8.86 8.14
N ASP A 79 -3.19 -7.71 8.84
CA ASP A 79 -2.97 -6.40 8.22
C ASP A 79 -1.86 -6.56 7.18
N GLU A 80 -2.23 -6.45 5.90
CA GLU A 80 -1.26 -6.59 4.83
C GLU A 80 -0.45 -5.29 4.74
N GLU A 81 0.47 -5.22 5.70
CA GLU A 81 1.78 -4.58 5.69
C GLU A 81 1.83 -3.04 5.76
N ALA A 82 1.00 -2.44 6.63
CA ALA A 82 1.41 -1.21 7.32
C ALA A 82 2.53 -1.52 8.33
N TYR A 83 3.73 -1.84 7.85
CA TYR A 83 4.89 -1.91 8.74
C TYR A 83 5.10 -0.55 9.39
N HIS A 84 5.27 -0.57 10.70
CA HIS A 84 5.82 0.56 11.42
C HIS A 84 7.33 0.62 11.10
N LYS A 85 7.69 1.38 10.07
CA LYS A 85 9.07 1.60 9.62
C LYS A 85 9.75 2.58 10.57
N ILE A 86 10.89 2.20 11.15
CA ILE A 86 11.64 3.08 12.06
C ILE A 86 12.56 3.95 11.23
N MET A 87 12.17 5.20 11.01
CA MET A 87 12.98 6.14 10.25
C MET A 87 14.00 6.80 11.18
N ALA A 88 15.27 6.71 10.81
CA ALA A 88 16.42 7.22 11.57
C ALA A 88 17.19 8.31 10.81
N GLY A 89 16.53 8.94 9.83
CA GLY A 89 17.02 10.12 9.12
C GLY A 89 16.64 10.15 7.64
N SER A 90 16.72 11.33 7.02
CA SER A 90 16.58 11.55 5.59
C SER A 90 17.61 12.58 5.14
N PHE A 91 18.45 12.24 4.16
CA PHE A 91 19.63 13.04 3.81
C PHE A 91 19.65 13.32 2.30
N SER A 92 20.03 14.53 1.89
CA SER A 92 20.22 14.85 0.47
C SER A 92 21.51 14.24 -0.11
N LYS A 93 22.47 13.85 0.74
CA LYS A 93 23.74 13.23 0.33
C LYS A 93 23.80 11.77 0.79
N LYS A 94 24.09 10.86 -0.15
CA LYS A 94 24.22 9.41 0.10
C LYS A 94 25.23 9.09 1.22
N GLU A 95 26.34 9.82 1.25
CA GLU A 95 27.40 9.63 2.25
C GLU A 95 26.92 9.89 3.69
N ASN A 96 26.07 10.90 3.90
CA ASN A 96 25.51 11.19 5.22
C ASN A 96 24.59 10.06 5.70
N ALA A 97 23.75 9.53 4.80
CA ALA A 97 22.91 8.37 5.10
C ALA A 97 23.75 7.12 5.38
N ALA A 98 24.79 6.86 4.58
CA ALA A 98 25.73 5.76 4.81
C ALA A 98 26.45 5.86 6.17
N ASN A 99 26.88 7.07 6.55
CA ASN A 99 27.49 7.31 7.86
C ASN A 99 26.50 7.03 9.01
N ARG A 100 25.23 7.42 8.86
CA ARG A 100 24.17 7.13 9.83
C ARG A 100 23.88 5.62 9.93
N VAL A 101 23.85 4.90 8.81
CA VAL A 101 23.72 3.42 8.78
C VAL A 101 24.89 2.77 9.52
N ASN A 102 26.13 3.12 9.16
CA ASN A 102 27.33 2.57 9.80
C ASN A 102 27.37 2.86 11.31
N PHE A 103 26.91 4.04 11.73
CA PHE A 103 26.79 4.39 13.15
C PHE A 103 25.83 3.45 13.89
N LEU A 104 24.64 3.20 13.33
CA LEU A 104 23.64 2.31 13.93
C LEU A 104 24.13 0.85 13.95
N LEU A 105 24.75 0.38 12.88
CA LEU A 105 25.34 -0.96 12.82
C LEU A 105 26.41 -1.18 13.89
N LYS A 106 27.26 -0.18 14.17
CA LYS A 106 28.25 -0.22 15.28
C LYS A 106 27.62 -0.23 16.68
N LYS A 107 26.32 0.07 16.79
CA LYS A 107 25.53 0.01 18.01
C LYS A 107 24.65 -1.23 18.07
N ASP A 108 24.90 -2.21 17.19
CA ASP A 108 24.11 -3.43 17.03
C ASP A 108 22.63 -3.15 16.71
N ILE A 109 22.37 -2.00 16.07
CA ILE A 109 21.04 -1.64 15.57
C ILE A 109 21.04 -1.88 14.06
N PRO A 110 20.25 -2.85 13.57
CA PRO A 110 20.09 -3.06 12.14
C PRO A 110 19.60 -1.79 11.45
N ALA A 111 20.26 -1.41 10.37
CA ALA A 111 19.86 -0.25 9.59
C ALA A 111 20.16 -0.46 8.11
N ALA A 112 19.26 0.02 7.27
CA ALA A 112 19.38 0.02 5.82
C ALA A 112 19.11 1.43 5.28
N MET A 113 19.59 1.69 4.07
CA MET A 113 19.34 2.93 3.35
C MET A 113 18.37 2.65 2.21
N SER A 114 17.33 3.48 2.08
CA SER A 114 16.42 3.51 0.94
C SER A 114 16.51 4.86 0.24
N THR A 115 16.13 4.90 -1.04
CA THR A 115 16.10 6.13 -1.82
C THR A 115 14.66 6.55 -2.01
N VAL A 116 14.36 7.82 -1.78
CA VAL A 116 13.05 8.42 -2.08
C VAL A 116 13.25 9.69 -2.87
N VAL A 117 12.30 10.02 -3.74
CA VAL A 117 12.27 11.30 -4.43
C VAL A 117 11.17 12.14 -3.80
N PHE A 118 11.53 13.35 -3.37
CA PHE A 118 10.60 14.31 -2.79
C PHE A 118 10.88 15.68 -3.41
N ASN A 119 9.85 16.33 -3.97
CA ASN A 119 9.97 17.60 -4.72
C ASN A 119 11.05 17.57 -5.82
N GLY A 120 11.12 16.46 -6.58
CA GLY A 120 12.11 16.27 -7.65
C GLY A 120 13.56 16.12 -7.18
N LYS A 121 13.81 16.03 -5.86
CA LYS A 121 15.14 15.83 -5.28
C LYS A 121 15.25 14.45 -4.67
N THR A 122 16.35 13.77 -4.96
CA THR A 122 16.68 12.48 -4.34
C THR A 122 17.09 12.68 -2.89
N HIS A 123 16.41 11.98 -2.00
CA HIS A 123 16.75 11.85 -0.59
C HIS A 123 17.09 10.38 -0.28
N TYR A 124 18.06 10.19 0.60
CA TYR A 124 18.52 8.92 1.10
C TYR A 124 18.00 8.76 2.53
N ARG A 125 16.96 7.94 2.69
CA ARG A 125 16.33 7.63 3.97
C ARG A 125 17.10 6.51 4.67
N VAL A 126 17.22 6.60 5.99
CA VAL A 126 17.80 5.53 6.82
C VAL A 126 16.67 4.89 7.60
N GLN A 127 16.48 3.59 7.42
CA GLN A 127 15.48 2.78 8.11
C GLN A 127 16.18 1.84 9.09
N ALA A 128 15.81 1.90 10.36
CA ALA A 128 16.37 1.13 11.47
C ALA A 128 15.48 -0.05 11.90
N GLY A 129 14.64 -0.54 10.99
CA GLY A 129 13.71 -1.65 11.20
C GLY A 129 12.34 -1.40 10.59
N ALA A 130 11.57 -2.47 10.43
CA ALA A 130 10.18 -2.47 10.02
C ALA A 130 9.47 -3.55 10.85
N PHE A 131 8.40 -3.17 11.55
CA PHE A 131 7.71 -4.09 12.47
C PHE A 131 6.22 -4.10 12.19
N LYS A 132 5.63 -5.30 12.13
CA LYS A 132 4.17 -5.46 12.04
C LYS A 132 3.49 -5.00 13.33
N ASN A 133 4.13 -5.22 14.47
CA ASN A 133 3.56 -4.87 15.77
C ASN A 133 4.05 -3.50 16.24
N GLN A 134 3.10 -2.59 16.53
CA GLN A 134 3.37 -1.22 17.01
C GLN A 134 4.28 -1.20 18.24
N LYS A 135 4.05 -2.06 19.22
CA LYS A 135 4.85 -2.13 20.46
C LYS A 135 6.31 -2.52 20.19
N ASN A 136 6.54 -3.41 19.23
CA ASN A 136 7.89 -3.77 18.79
C ASN A 136 8.58 -2.61 18.07
N ALA A 137 7.85 -1.90 17.21
CA ALA A 137 8.34 -0.67 16.60
C ALA A 137 8.67 0.41 17.64
N GLU A 138 7.83 0.61 18.65
CA GLU A 138 8.11 1.55 19.74
C GLU A 138 9.33 1.15 20.55
N LYS A 139 9.53 -0.16 20.80
CA LYS A 139 10.74 -0.68 21.45
C LYS A 139 11.98 -0.38 20.62
N GLN A 140 11.94 -0.63 19.31
CA GLN A 140 13.06 -0.31 18.42
C GLN A 140 13.31 1.20 18.34
N LEU A 141 12.26 2.02 18.24
CA LEU A 141 12.37 3.47 18.24
C LEU A 141 13.06 3.97 19.51
N LYS A 142 12.70 3.43 20.69
CA LYS A 142 13.37 3.74 21.96
C LYS A 142 14.85 3.36 21.93
N ALA A 143 15.20 2.21 21.37
CA ALA A 143 16.60 1.79 21.21
C ALA A 143 17.38 2.74 20.30
N VAL A 144 16.82 3.12 19.15
CA VAL A 144 17.42 4.07 18.19
C VAL A 144 17.61 5.46 18.83
N LYS A 145 16.61 5.96 19.56
CA LYS A 145 16.71 7.23 20.30
C LYS A 145 17.76 7.16 21.41
N LYS A 146 17.82 6.05 22.15
CA LYS A 146 18.85 5.82 23.20
C LYS A 146 20.25 5.73 22.63
N ALA A 147 20.41 5.24 21.40
CA ALA A 147 21.69 5.23 20.68
C ALA A 147 22.15 6.62 20.21
N GLY A 148 21.34 7.67 20.40
CA GLY A 148 21.70 9.06 20.11
C GLY A 148 20.95 9.68 18.93
N ILE A 149 20.10 8.90 18.23
CA ILE A 149 19.33 9.38 17.09
C ILE A 149 17.97 9.91 17.56
N LYS A 150 17.98 11.12 18.12
CA LYS A 150 16.79 11.72 18.77
C LYS A 150 15.67 12.05 17.78
N ASP A 151 16.01 12.31 16.52
CA ASP A 151 15.11 12.63 15.42
C ASP A 151 14.45 11.41 14.77
N ALA A 152 14.69 10.20 15.29
CA ALA A 152 14.02 9.01 14.80
C ALA A 152 12.50 9.04 15.08
N TYR A 153 11.72 8.45 14.17
CA TYR A 153 10.26 8.34 14.28
C TYR A 153 9.75 7.03 13.67
N ILE A 154 8.52 6.65 14.04
CA ILE A 154 7.79 5.57 13.37
C ILE A 154 7.05 6.19 12.19
N LEU A 155 7.29 5.63 11.01
CA LEU A 155 6.52 5.88 9.81
C LEU A 155 5.56 4.70 9.64
N ALA A 156 4.29 4.93 9.93
CA ALA A 156 3.21 4.07 9.49
C ALA A 156 2.74 4.67 8.16
N GLU A 157 3.17 4.09 7.04
CA GLU A 157 2.60 4.41 5.74
C GLU A 157 1.40 3.48 5.58
N GLU A 158 0.18 4.02 5.60
CA GLU A 158 -1.01 3.29 5.16
C GLU A 158 -0.79 2.90 3.69
N PRO A 159 -1.18 1.68 3.28
CA PRO A 159 -1.06 1.28 1.88
C PRO A 159 -1.79 2.29 1.00
N LEU A 160 -1.26 2.54 -0.20
CA LEU A 160 -1.98 3.36 -1.17
C LEU A 160 -3.34 2.72 -1.43
N HIS A 161 -4.38 3.53 -1.28
CA HIS A 161 -5.76 3.12 -1.44
C HIS A 161 -6.52 4.13 -2.29
N LEU A 162 -7.69 3.73 -2.78
CA LEU A 162 -8.69 4.64 -3.33
C LEU A 162 -9.99 4.43 -2.56
N PHE A 163 -10.43 5.46 -1.82
CA PHE A 163 -11.63 5.40 -0.97
C PHE A 163 -11.55 4.32 0.12
N GLY A 164 -10.35 4.09 0.64
CA GLY A 164 -10.07 3.02 1.60
C GLY A 164 -10.05 1.61 1.00
N LEU A 165 -10.04 1.48 -0.33
CA LEU A 165 -9.80 0.22 -1.04
C LEU A 165 -8.34 0.12 -1.48
N ALA A 166 -7.63 -0.88 -0.99
CA ALA A 166 -6.27 -1.22 -1.39
C ALA A 166 -6.26 -2.36 -2.42
N LEU A 167 -5.09 -2.61 -3.01
CA LEU A 167 -4.90 -3.83 -3.81
C LEU A 167 -4.81 -5.03 -2.88
N GLY A 168 -5.41 -6.15 -3.28
CA GLY A 168 -5.58 -7.34 -2.43
C GLY A 168 -6.91 -7.39 -1.66
N ASP A 169 -7.63 -6.26 -1.55
CA ASP A 169 -8.97 -6.24 -0.97
C ASP A 169 -9.95 -7.08 -1.79
N ALA A 170 -11.05 -7.51 -1.17
CA ALA A 170 -12.07 -8.27 -1.85
C ALA A 170 -12.87 -7.39 -2.81
N TYR A 171 -13.31 -7.97 -3.93
CA TYR A 171 -14.20 -7.26 -4.84
C TYR A 171 -15.49 -6.78 -4.15
N ASP A 172 -16.05 -7.58 -3.23
CA ASP A 172 -17.28 -7.25 -2.48
C ASP A 172 -17.09 -6.01 -1.56
N ASP A 173 -15.85 -5.66 -1.20
CA ASP A 173 -15.57 -4.46 -0.42
C ASP A 173 -15.86 -3.19 -1.22
N ILE A 174 -15.82 -3.26 -2.55
CA ILE A 174 -16.17 -2.13 -3.41
C ILE A 174 -17.62 -1.71 -3.20
N GLU A 175 -18.55 -2.65 -3.19
CA GLU A 175 -19.97 -2.37 -2.93
C GLU A 175 -20.18 -1.86 -1.50
N SER A 176 -19.39 -2.34 -0.54
CA SER A 176 -19.45 -1.85 0.84
C SER A 176 -19.03 -0.39 0.98
N ARG A 177 -18.10 0.07 0.13
CA ARG A 177 -17.53 1.42 0.16
C ARG A 177 -18.26 2.40 -0.75
N LEU A 178 -18.69 1.93 -1.92
CA LEU A 178 -19.24 2.75 -3.00
C LEU A 178 -20.76 2.53 -3.20
N GLY A 179 -21.35 1.54 -2.53
CA GLY A 179 -22.72 1.12 -2.77
C GLY A 179 -22.84 0.25 -4.03
N GLU A 180 -24.07 -0.20 -4.31
CA GLU A 180 -24.34 -1.01 -5.49
C GLU A 180 -24.31 -0.15 -6.77
N PRO A 181 -23.58 -0.56 -7.83
CA PRO A 181 -23.63 0.12 -9.11
C PRO A 181 -24.97 -0.13 -9.81
N LYS A 182 -25.43 0.85 -10.62
CA LYS A 182 -26.63 0.69 -11.45
C LYS A 182 -26.45 -0.37 -12.52
N MET A 183 -25.23 -0.51 -13.03
CA MET A 183 -24.87 -1.49 -14.05
C MET A 183 -23.42 -1.91 -13.86
N THR A 184 -23.13 -3.17 -14.15
CA THR A 184 -21.78 -3.71 -14.20
C THR A 184 -21.56 -4.41 -15.53
N GLU A 185 -20.52 -4.02 -16.27
CA GLU A 185 -20.06 -4.75 -17.45
C GLU A 185 -18.82 -5.57 -17.07
N THR A 186 -18.76 -6.83 -17.50
CA THR A 186 -17.62 -7.72 -17.24
C THR A 186 -16.99 -8.20 -18.54
N SER A 187 -15.67 -8.08 -18.65
CA SER A 187 -14.88 -8.60 -19.77
C SER A 187 -13.61 -9.24 -19.22
N LEU A 188 -13.48 -10.56 -19.38
CA LEU A 188 -12.43 -11.37 -18.72
C LEU A 188 -12.42 -11.12 -17.20
N ASN A 189 -11.28 -10.68 -16.65
CA ASN A 189 -11.09 -10.33 -15.25
C ASN A 189 -11.34 -8.85 -14.96
N ILE A 190 -11.87 -8.09 -15.91
CA ILE A 190 -12.14 -6.66 -15.76
C ILE A 190 -13.64 -6.44 -15.52
N LYS A 191 -13.96 -5.62 -14.52
CA LYS A 191 -15.32 -5.16 -14.22
C LYS A 191 -15.39 -3.64 -14.32
N SER A 192 -16.32 -3.13 -15.11
CA SER A 192 -16.64 -1.71 -15.24
C SER A 192 -17.94 -1.42 -14.50
N LEU A 193 -17.91 -0.55 -13.49
CA LEU A 193 -19.01 -0.24 -12.59
C LEU A 193 -19.57 1.15 -12.92
N TYR A 194 -20.88 1.19 -13.17
CA TYR A 194 -21.61 2.37 -13.60
C TYR A 194 -22.54 2.81 -12.47
N TYR A 195 -22.20 3.90 -11.79
CA TYR A 195 -23.06 4.53 -10.76
C TYR A 195 -23.98 5.60 -11.37
N GLN A 196 -23.62 6.08 -12.55
CA GLN A 196 -24.39 6.99 -13.40
C GLN A 196 -24.52 6.38 -14.81
N SER A 197 -25.34 6.99 -15.67
CA SER A 197 -25.67 6.43 -16.99
C SER A 197 -24.70 6.83 -18.12
N ASP A 198 -23.74 7.68 -17.82
CA ASP A 198 -22.88 8.39 -18.77
C ASP A 198 -21.46 7.82 -18.88
N GLY A 199 -21.06 6.90 -18.01
CA GLY A 199 -19.79 6.19 -18.11
C GLY A 199 -19.49 5.29 -16.92
N ALA A 200 -18.45 4.46 -17.07
CA ALA A 200 -17.94 3.63 -15.99
C ALA A 200 -17.14 4.52 -15.03
N GLY A 201 -17.69 4.80 -13.85
CA GLY A 201 -17.00 5.60 -12.84
C GLY A 201 -15.87 4.84 -12.16
N VAL A 202 -15.97 3.51 -12.08
CA VAL A 202 -14.93 2.64 -11.50
C VAL A 202 -14.66 1.47 -12.42
N LYS A 203 -13.39 1.14 -12.64
CA LYS A 203 -12.96 -0.02 -13.38
C LYS A 203 -11.96 -0.82 -12.55
N VAL A 204 -12.24 -2.10 -12.39
CA VAL A 204 -11.50 -3.00 -11.50
C VAL A 204 -10.92 -4.11 -12.35
N THR A 205 -9.62 -4.37 -12.24
CA THR A 205 -9.01 -5.58 -12.77
C THR A 205 -8.82 -6.54 -11.62
N MET A 206 -9.52 -7.67 -11.64
CA MET A 206 -9.42 -8.69 -10.61
C MET A 206 -8.21 -9.59 -10.83
N ASN A 207 -7.58 -10.03 -9.76
CA ASN A 207 -6.60 -11.11 -9.82
C ASN A 207 -7.32 -12.43 -10.10
N MET A 208 -6.93 -13.12 -11.17
CA MET A 208 -7.61 -14.35 -11.62
C MET A 208 -7.42 -15.53 -10.68
N LYS A 209 -6.35 -15.54 -9.86
CA LYS A 209 -6.10 -16.66 -8.94
C LYS A 209 -7.09 -16.68 -7.79
N ASP A 210 -7.56 -15.50 -7.40
CA ASP A 210 -7.93 -15.28 -6.02
C ASP A 210 -9.13 -14.30 -5.87
N GLY A 211 -9.48 -13.58 -6.95
CA GLY A 211 -10.65 -12.72 -7.04
C GLY A 211 -10.48 -11.34 -6.39
N THR A 212 -9.29 -11.00 -5.89
CA THR A 212 -8.99 -9.72 -5.24
C THR A 212 -8.84 -8.58 -6.24
N ILE A 213 -8.85 -7.35 -5.74
CA ILE A 213 -8.53 -6.16 -6.53
C ILE A 213 -7.05 -6.19 -6.93
N GLY A 214 -6.76 -6.41 -8.22
CA GLY A 214 -5.42 -6.36 -8.79
C GLY A 214 -5.03 -4.97 -9.33
N SER A 215 -6.01 -4.25 -9.88
CA SER A 215 -5.90 -2.80 -10.12
C SER A 215 -7.26 -2.13 -9.99
N LEU A 216 -7.24 -0.84 -9.65
CA LEU A 216 -8.43 -0.02 -9.45
C LEU A 216 -8.26 1.33 -10.15
N ALA A 217 -9.07 1.57 -11.18
CA ALA A 217 -9.12 2.81 -11.92
C ALA A 217 -10.44 3.53 -11.65
N VAL A 218 -10.39 4.85 -11.51
CA VAL A 218 -11.54 5.68 -11.16
C VAL A 218 -11.59 6.90 -12.08
N TYR A 219 -12.80 7.19 -12.55
CA TYR A 219 -13.16 8.28 -13.46
C TYR A 219 -14.12 9.23 -12.73
N PRO A 220 -13.58 10.23 -12.00
CA PRO A 220 -14.37 11.18 -11.21
C PRO A 220 -15.50 11.88 -11.98
N GLU A 221 -15.36 12.07 -13.29
CA GLU A 221 -16.40 12.72 -14.11
C GLU A 221 -17.73 11.96 -14.13
N TYR A 222 -17.70 10.63 -13.97
CA TYR A 222 -18.90 9.78 -13.90
C TYR A 222 -19.34 9.49 -12.46
N LEU A 223 -18.73 10.16 -11.48
CA LEU A 223 -19.02 10.05 -10.07
C LEU A 223 -19.44 11.42 -9.52
N SER A 224 -20.24 11.45 -8.45
CA SER A 224 -20.64 12.72 -7.82
C SER A 224 -20.09 12.80 -6.42
N GLU A 225 -19.59 13.98 -6.02
CA GLU A 225 -19.08 14.24 -4.67
C GLU A 225 -20.13 13.95 -3.59
N ARG A 226 -21.41 14.14 -3.91
CA ARG A 226 -22.52 13.79 -3.02
C ARG A 226 -22.62 12.29 -2.76
N MET A 227 -22.37 11.45 -3.77
CA MET A 227 -22.43 10.00 -3.62
C MET A 227 -21.14 9.43 -3.04
N PHE A 228 -20.00 10.09 -3.30
CA PHE A 228 -18.66 9.60 -2.93
C PHE A 228 -17.87 10.65 -2.15
N PRO A 229 -18.28 11.02 -0.94
CA PRO A 229 -17.66 12.13 -0.20
C PRO A 229 -16.21 11.86 0.23
N ALA A 230 -15.78 10.60 0.25
CA ALA A 230 -14.40 10.20 0.53
C ALA A 230 -13.48 10.34 -0.70
N MET A 231 -14.03 10.65 -1.87
CA MET A 231 -13.27 10.75 -3.10
C MET A 231 -12.63 12.12 -3.28
N PRO A 232 -11.32 12.21 -3.61
CA PRO A 232 -10.71 13.50 -3.91
C PRO A 232 -11.01 13.88 -5.35
N PHE A 233 -11.94 14.82 -5.55
CA PHE A 233 -12.29 15.39 -6.86
C PHE A 233 -11.34 16.51 -7.29
N THR A 234 -10.52 17.02 -6.38
CA THR A 234 -9.59 18.13 -6.62
C THR A 234 -8.16 17.80 -6.22
N LYS A 235 -7.18 18.41 -6.89
CA LYS A 235 -5.75 18.33 -6.55
C LYS A 235 -5.48 18.63 -5.08
N SER A 236 -6.18 19.60 -4.49
CA SER A 236 -6.01 19.94 -3.08
C SER A 236 -6.48 18.80 -2.16
N GLN A 237 -7.60 18.14 -2.48
CA GLN A 237 -8.05 16.96 -1.74
C GLN A 237 -7.08 15.79 -1.90
N VAL A 238 -6.53 15.57 -3.10
CA VAL A 238 -5.49 14.54 -3.34
C VAL A 238 -4.25 14.80 -2.48
N ILE A 239 -3.76 16.05 -2.43
CA ILE A 239 -2.60 16.41 -1.60
C ILE A 239 -2.91 16.30 -0.11
N LYS A 240 -4.15 16.59 0.30
CA LYS A 240 -4.59 16.41 1.69
C LYS A 240 -4.58 14.94 2.10
N GLU A 241 -5.02 14.06 1.21
CA GLU A 241 -5.13 12.62 1.45
C GLU A 241 -3.76 11.91 1.39
N TYR A 242 -3.05 12.06 0.28
CA TYR A 242 -1.83 11.28 -0.02
C TYR A 242 -0.53 12.08 0.19
N GLY A 243 -0.63 13.36 0.55
CA GLY A 243 0.53 14.24 0.67
C GLY A 243 1.10 14.71 -0.67
N GLN A 244 2.38 15.08 -0.67
CA GLN A 244 3.09 15.49 -1.89
C GLN A 244 3.49 14.25 -2.70
N ALA A 245 3.23 14.28 -4.00
CA ALA A 245 3.57 13.20 -4.92
C ALA A 245 5.08 12.95 -4.98
N ASN A 246 5.46 11.68 -5.18
CA ASN A 246 6.85 11.29 -5.44
C ASN A 246 7.37 11.92 -6.75
N LYS A 247 6.48 12.07 -7.74
CA LYS A 247 6.75 12.64 -9.06
C LYS A 247 5.55 13.48 -9.53
N SER A 248 5.82 14.60 -10.21
CA SER A 248 4.82 15.41 -10.92
C SER A 248 5.39 15.77 -12.30
N GLU A 249 4.60 15.53 -13.35
CA GLU A 249 5.00 15.76 -14.74
C GLU A 249 3.85 16.33 -15.57
N ALA A 250 4.20 17.12 -16.58
CA ALA A 250 3.26 17.55 -17.60
C ALA A 250 3.09 16.45 -18.66
N ILE A 251 1.85 16.06 -18.94
CA ILE A 251 1.49 15.01 -19.91
C ILE A 251 0.48 15.53 -20.92
N THR A 252 0.38 14.85 -22.07
CA THR A 252 -0.64 15.13 -23.08
C THR A 252 -1.93 14.37 -22.76
N CYS A 253 -3.04 15.10 -22.73
CA CYS A 253 -4.41 14.61 -22.48
C CYS A 253 -5.28 14.64 -23.73
N TYR A 254 -6.57 14.34 -23.56
CA TYR A 254 -7.61 14.48 -24.58
C TYR A 254 -7.50 15.84 -25.30
N GLU A 255 -7.76 15.82 -26.62
CA GLU A 255 -7.60 16.99 -27.52
C GLU A 255 -6.19 17.62 -27.51
N SER A 256 -5.16 16.85 -27.16
CA SER A 256 -3.77 17.34 -27.04
C SER A 256 -3.58 18.44 -26.00
N ALA A 257 -4.49 18.56 -25.03
CA ALA A 257 -4.32 19.46 -23.89
C ALA A 257 -3.12 19.03 -23.03
N ILE A 258 -2.54 19.97 -22.29
CA ILE A 258 -1.48 19.68 -21.32
C ILE A 258 -2.13 19.53 -19.94
N CYS A 259 -1.98 18.36 -19.34
CA CYS A 259 -2.39 18.04 -17.98
C CYS A 259 -1.18 17.82 -17.08
N GLU A 260 -1.44 17.64 -15.79
CA GLU A 260 -0.44 17.19 -14.82
C GLU A 260 -0.74 15.75 -14.37
N GLU A 261 0.27 14.89 -14.32
CA GLU A 261 0.20 13.58 -13.69
C GLU A 261 1.02 13.59 -12.40
N LEU A 262 0.35 13.32 -11.28
CA LEU A 262 0.95 13.09 -9.98
C LEU A 262 1.13 11.59 -9.79
N THR A 263 2.34 11.15 -9.46
CA THR A 263 2.64 9.75 -9.16
C THR A 263 3.01 9.60 -7.69
N TYR A 264 2.23 8.77 -7.00
CA TYR A 264 2.47 8.32 -5.64
C TYR A 264 2.96 6.88 -5.68
N GLN A 265 4.10 6.60 -5.06
CA GLN A 265 4.69 5.27 -5.00
C GLN A 265 4.99 4.91 -3.54
N LEU A 266 4.45 3.76 -3.14
CA LEU A 266 4.67 3.17 -1.83
C LEU A 266 4.91 1.68 -1.99
N ASP A 267 6.09 1.23 -1.60
CA ASP A 267 6.55 -0.15 -1.75
C ASP A 267 6.39 -0.64 -3.21
N ASN A 268 5.50 -1.60 -3.48
CA ASN A 268 5.24 -2.11 -4.84
C ASN A 268 3.97 -1.55 -5.48
N HIS A 269 3.35 -0.55 -4.85
CA HIS A 269 2.11 0.06 -5.31
C HIS A 269 2.36 1.45 -5.89
N GLU A 270 1.61 1.76 -6.93
CA GLU A 270 1.61 3.08 -7.57
C GLU A 270 0.19 3.58 -7.73
N LEU A 271 -0.06 4.79 -7.21
CA LEU A 271 -1.26 5.57 -7.47
C LEU A 271 -0.89 6.71 -8.42
N LYS A 272 -1.46 6.69 -9.62
CA LYS A 272 -1.42 7.81 -10.57
C LYS A 272 -2.67 8.64 -10.44
N VAL A 273 -2.50 9.96 -10.40
CA VAL A 273 -3.60 10.92 -10.39
C VAL A 273 -3.37 11.93 -11.48
N ARG A 274 -4.33 12.04 -12.40
CA ARG A 274 -4.30 13.02 -13.49
C ARG A 274 -5.15 14.23 -13.13
N ILE A 275 -4.55 15.40 -13.20
CA ILE A 275 -5.18 16.69 -13.00
C ILE A 275 -5.46 17.32 -14.37
N ASP A 276 -6.68 17.82 -14.58
CA ASP A 276 -7.11 18.48 -15.81
C ASP A 276 -6.26 19.74 -16.10
N ARG A 277 -6.39 20.27 -17.32
CA ARG A 277 -5.81 21.51 -17.81
C ARG A 277 -6.17 22.75 -16.97
N ASP A 278 -7.20 22.66 -16.13
CA ASP A 278 -7.56 23.71 -15.17
C ASP A 278 -6.61 23.75 -13.96
N GLY A 279 -5.74 22.75 -13.81
CA GLY A 279 -4.76 22.63 -12.73
C GLY A 279 -5.35 22.24 -11.38
N SER A 280 -6.64 21.88 -11.32
CA SER A 280 -7.37 21.63 -10.07
C SER A 280 -8.21 20.35 -10.12
N THR A 281 -8.93 20.07 -11.21
CA THR A 281 -9.89 18.96 -11.28
C THR A 281 -9.19 17.63 -11.50
N VAL A 282 -9.57 16.60 -10.74
CA VAL A 282 -9.07 15.24 -10.96
C VAL A 282 -9.87 14.61 -12.10
N GLN A 283 -9.18 14.12 -13.14
CA GLN A 283 -9.81 13.43 -14.28
C GLN A 283 -9.75 11.91 -14.17
N PHE A 284 -8.71 11.40 -13.53
CA PHE A 284 -8.41 9.98 -13.53
C PHE A 284 -7.53 9.64 -12.34
N MET A 285 -7.84 8.52 -11.69
CA MET A 285 -6.99 7.92 -10.67
C MET A 285 -6.80 6.45 -10.98
N GLU A 286 -5.60 5.93 -10.79
CA GLU A 286 -5.30 4.51 -11.01
C GLU A 286 -4.34 3.98 -9.96
N LEU A 287 -4.80 3.01 -9.18
CA LEU A 287 -4.01 2.25 -8.23
C LEU A 287 -3.60 0.91 -8.88
N THR A 288 -2.29 0.68 -8.96
CA THR A 288 -1.70 -0.49 -9.62
C THR A 288 -0.56 -1.10 -8.81
N ASN A 289 -0.31 -2.39 -9.00
CA ASN A 289 0.86 -3.07 -8.47
C ASN A 289 1.97 -3.12 -9.54
N LEU A 290 3.14 -2.59 -9.22
CA LEU A 290 4.29 -2.45 -10.11
C LEU A 290 4.94 -3.80 -10.49
N ILE A 291 4.68 -4.88 -9.74
CA ILE A 291 5.20 -6.21 -10.05
C ILE A 291 4.52 -6.81 -11.28
N TYR A 292 3.26 -6.44 -11.54
CA TYR A 292 2.43 -7.05 -12.57
C TYR A 292 2.27 -6.16 -13.83
N ARG A 293 3.15 -5.17 -14.01
CA ARG A 293 3.22 -4.33 -15.23
C ARG A 293 4.06 -4.96 -16.34
#